data_AF-K2GM83-F1
#
_entry.id   AF-K2GM83-F1
#
_cell.length_a   1.000
_cell.length_b   1.000
_cell.length_c   1.000
_cell.angle_alpha   90.00
_cell.angle_beta   90.00
_cell.angle_gamma   90.00
#
_symmetry.space_group_name_H-M   'P 1'
#
loop_
_entity.id
_entity.type
_entity.pdbx_description
1 polymer ?
#
loop_
_entity_poly.entity_id
_entity_poly.type
_entity_poly.pdbx_seq_one_letter_code
_entity_poly.pdbx_strand_id
1 'polypeptide(L)'
;MRISHLPKGRTLTGQDSADIVTWQADPGAFMAIIAASDLHLGYDSAGQHIAAALGVPTFCAFVMAGGARHADRWTPAGPGPVGVLRLAVGSSEQAATGPAIRAVRALLRRAGKDGSAP
;
A
#
# COMPACT_ATOMS: atom_id res chain seq x y z
N MET A 1 -3.97 -1.69 20.43
CA MET A 1 -4.32 -1.01 19.18
C MET A 1 -5.01 0.32 19.49
N ARG A 2 -4.27 1.43 19.45
CA ARG A 2 -4.76 2.80 19.64
C ARG A 2 -5.11 3.38 18.27
N ILE A 3 -6.31 3.92 18.15
CA ILE A 3 -6.81 4.52 16.89
C ILE A 3 -7.05 6.01 17.14
N SER A 4 -6.55 6.86 16.26
CA SER A 4 -6.78 8.30 16.30
C SER A 4 -7.45 8.78 15.02
N HIS A 5 -8.50 9.59 15.15
CA HIS A 5 -9.14 10.27 14.04
C HIS A 5 -8.74 11.74 14.05
N LEU A 6 -8.04 12.18 13.01
CA LEU A 6 -7.61 13.56 12.90
C LEU A 6 -8.68 14.43 12.22
N PRO A 7 -8.84 15.68 12.66
CA PRO A 7 -9.72 16.63 12.00
C PRO A 7 -9.34 16.83 10.52
N LYS A 8 -10.35 17.15 9.71
CA LYS A 8 -10.16 17.50 8.29
C LYS A 8 -9.11 18.60 8.14
N GLY A 9 -8.19 18.42 7.19
CA GLY A 9 -7.16 19.41 6.85
C GLY A 9 -5.93 19.39 7.77
N ARG A 10 -5.88 18.49 8.77
CA ARG A 10 -4.69 18.31 9.59
C ARG A 10 -3.63 17.47 8.85
N THR A 11 -2.41 17.98 8.78
CA THR A 11 -1.24 17.26 8.24
C THR A 11 -0.66 16.28 9.27
N LEU A 12 -0.12 15.14 8.82
CA LEU A 12 0.51 14.12 9.69
C LEU A 12 1.88 14.67 10.01
N THR A 13 2.17 14.88 11.29
CA THR A 13 3.49 15.34 11.73
C THR A 13 4.29 14.27 12.46
N GLY A 14 3.86 13.01 12.40
CA GLY A 14 4.54 11.88 13.07
C GLY A 14 4.47 11.91 14.61
N GLN A 15 3.76 12.89 15.19
CA GLN A 15 3.65 13.09 16.64
C GLN A 15 2.44 12.41 17.29
N ASP A 16 1.55 11.81 16.49
CA ASP A 16 0.39 11.11 17.02
C ASP A 16 0.82 9.68 17.38
N SER A 17 0.97 9.41 18.68
CA SER A 17 1.26 8.06 19.17
C SER A 17 0.01 7.16 19.01
N ALA A 18 -0.21 6.67 17.80
CA ALA A 18 -1.34 5.81 17.44
C ALA A 18 -0.86 4.64 16.59
N ASP A 19 -1.53 3.49 16.75
CA ASP A 19 -1.29 2.31 15.90
C ASP A 19 -2.02 2.48 14.55
N ILE A 20 -3.14 3.19 14.53
CA ILE A 20 -3.84 3.63 13.31
C ILE A 20 -4.21 5.10 13.43
N VAL A 21 -3.94 5.84 12.35
CA VAL A 21 -4.46 7.19 12.15
C VAL A 21 -5.41 7.20 10.95
N THR A 22 -6.57 7.84 11.12
CA THR A 22 -7.52 8.12 10.03
C THR A 22 -7.72 9.62 9.91
N TRP A 23 -7.93 10.12 8.70
CA TRP A 23 -8.05 11.54 8.45
C TRP A 23 -8.79 11.88 7.15
N GLN A 24 -8.92 13.17 6.85
CA GLN A 24 -9.30 13.68 5.54
C GLN A 24 -8.31 14.76 5.11
N ALA A 25 -7.77 14.62 3.91
CA ALA A 25 -6.75 15.51 3.37
C ALA A 25 -6.95 15.75 1.87
N ASP A 26 -6.35 16.80 1.34
CA ASP A 26 -6.28 17.03 -0.10
C ASP A 26 -5.30 16.05 -0.78
N PRO A 27 -5.31 15.94 -2.12
CA PRO A 27 -4.42 15.04 -2.84
C PRO A 27 -2.92 15.28 -2.58
N GLY A 28 -2.50 16.53 -2.36
CA GLY A 28 -1.11 16.87 -2.05
C GLY A 28 -0.64 16.24 -0.75
N ALA A 29 -1.43 16.42 0.30
CA ALA A 29 -1.19 15.78 1.59
C ALA A 29 -1.27 14.24 1.54
N PHE A 30 -2.17 13.68 0.71
CA PHE A 30 -2.23 12.23 0.47
C PHE A 30 -0.97 11.69 -0.20
N MET A 31 -0.44 12.39 -1.22
CA MET A 31 0.82 12.00 -1.87
C MET A 31 2.01 12.15 -0.91
N ALA A 32 2.03 13.20 -0.09
CA ALA A 32 3.09 13.45 0.88
C ALA A 32 3.19 12.33 1.92
N ILE A 33 2.07 11.82 2.45
CA ILE A 33 2.12 10.71 3.40
C ILE A 33 2.60 9.41 2.74
N ILE A 34 2.22 9.17 1.47
CA ILE A 34 2.73 8.00 0.73
C ILE A 34 4.24 8.12 0.59
N ALA A 35 4.76 9.29 0.19
CA ALA A 35 6.20 9.53 0.05
C ALA A 35 6.97 9.29 1.36
N ALA A 36 6.38 9.63 2.50
CA ALA A 36 6.97 9.45 3.82
C ALA A 36 6.80 8.02 4.40
N SER A 37 6.06 7.15 3.73
CA SER A 37 5.75 5.80 4.23
C SER A 37 6.84 4.79 3.95
N ASP A 38 6.97 3.79 4.82
CA ASP A 38 7.85 2.65 4.57
C ASP A 38 7.31 1.68 3.53
N LEU A 39 5.99 1.61 3.42
CA LEU A 39 5.27 0.68 2.60
C LEU A 39 3.87 1.23 2.31
N HIS A 40 3.41 1.13 1.07
CA HIS A 40 2.01 1.37 0.71
C HIS A 40 1.29 0.06 0.37
N LEU A 41 0.21 -0.23 1.09
CA LEU A 41 -0.66 -1.38 0.85
C LEU A 41 -1.99 -0.91 0.26
N GLY A 42 -2.40 -1.49 -0.87
CA GLY A 42 -3.64 -1.10 -1.52
C GLY A 42 -4.23 -2.15 -2.46
N TYR A 43 -5.31 -1.77 -3.12
CA TYR A 43 -5.94 -2.49 -4.23
C TYR A 43 -5.79 -1.67 -5.53
N ASP A 44 -6.44 -2.06 -6.62
CA ASP A 44 -6.48 -1.28 -7.87
C ASP A 44 -7.15 0.11 -7.69
N SER A 45 -6.36 1.11 -7.27
CA SER A 45 -6.77 2.51 -7.03
C SER A 45 -5.67 3.52 -7.40
N ALA A 46 -5.74 4.79 -6.99
CA ALA A 46 -4.68 5.77 -7.30
C ALA A 46 -3.41 5.56 -6.43
N GLY A 47 -3.57 5.09 -5.19
CA GLY A 47 -2.52 5.09 -4.17
C GLY A 47 -1.28 4.26 -4.55
N GLN A 48 -1.46 3.05 -5.09
CA GLN A 48 -0.35 2.19 -5.48
C GLN A 48 0.42 2.71 -6.69
N HIS A 49 -0.22 3.44 -7.61
CA HIS A 49 0.48 4.10 -8.71
C HIS A 49 1.32 5.28 -8.22
N ILE A 50 0.77 6.07 -7.29
CA ILE A 50 1.50 7.16 -6.63
C ILE A 50 2.71 6.60 -5.88
N ALA A 51 2.53 5.54 -5.08
CA ALA A 51 3.60 4.89 -4.33
C ALA A 51 4.70 4.38 -5.25
N ALA A 52 4.33 3.66 -6.32
CA ALA A 52 5.30 3.17 -7.30
C ALA A 52 6.07 4.32 -7.95
N ALA A 53 5.40 5.39 -8.39
CA ALA A 53 6.02 6.56 -9.00
C ALA A 53 7.01 7.27 -8.05
N LEU A 54 6.68 7.33 -6.76
CA LEU A 54 7.53 7.91 -5.71
C LEU A 54 8.67 6.97 -5.25
N GLY A 55 8.73 5.73 -5.76
CA GLY A 55 9.72 4.74 -5.34
C GLY A 55 9.45 4.10 -3.98
N VAL A 56 8.27 4.34 -3.40
CA VAL A 56 7.85 3.73 -2.13
C VAL A 56 7.49 2.27 -2.40
N PRO A 57 8.03 1.30 -1.63
CA PRO A 57 7.64 -0.10 -1.76
C PRO A 57 6.12 -0.23 -1.70
N THR A 58 5.52 -0.92 -2.67
CA THR A 58 4.06 -1.04 -2.73
C THR A 58 3.56 -2.44 -3.04
N PHE A 59 2.47 -2.81 -2.39
CA PHE A 59 1.72 -4.02 -2.64
C PHE A 59 0.32 -3.68 -3.14
N CYS A 60 -0.09 -4.31 -4.25
CA CYS A 60 -1.41 -4.17 -4.84
C CYS A 60 -2.14 -5.52 -4.90
N ALA A 61 -3.29 -5.60 -4.24
CA ALA A 61 -4.23 -6.71 -4.43
C ALA A 61 -5.17 -6.41 -5.61
N PHE A 62 -5.09 -7.26 -6.64
CA PHE A 62 -5.88 -7.14 -7.87
C PHE A 62 -6.96 -8.23 -7.91
N VAL A 63 -8.23 -7.85 -7.82
CA VAL A 63 -9.33 -8.77 -8.14
C VAL A 63 -9.50 -8.78 -9.66
N MET A 64 -9.43 -9.96 -10.27
CA MET A 64 -9.37 -10.15 -11.72
C MET A 64 -10.75 -9.99 -12.41
N ALA A 65 -11.59 -9.08 -11.91
CA ALA A 65 -12.94 -8.83 -12.44
C ALA A 65 -12.91 -8.29 -13.89
N GLY A 66 -11.93 -7.44 -14.22
CA GLY A 66 -11.67 -6.97 -15.58
C GLY A 66 -10.85 -7.93 -16.45
N GLY A 67 -10.53 -9.13 -15.94
CA GLY A 67 -9.68 -10.11 -16.62
C GLY A 67 -8.17 -9.81 -16.57
N ALA A 68 -7.37 -10.71 -17.16
CA ALA A 68 -5.90 -10.67 -17.13
C ALA A 68 -5.32 -9.37 -17.72
N ARG A 69 -5.84 -8.95 -18.87
CA ARG A 69 -5.35 -7.77 -19.59
C ARG A 69 -5.54 -6.49 -18.78
N HIS A 70 -6.65 -6.36 -18.04
CA HIS A 70 -6.89 -5.22 -17.15
C HIS A 70 -5.82 -5.16 -16.07
N ALA A 71 -5.61 -6.26 -15.34
CA ALA A 71 -4.63 -6.31 -14.27
C ALA A 71 -3.19 -6.08 -14.78
N ASP A 72 -2.83 -6.59 -15.95
CA ASP A 72 -1.50 -6.36 -16.53
C ASP A 72 -1.29 -4.89 -16.90
N ARG A 73 -2.30 -4.25 -17.50
CA ARG A 73 -2.20 -2.84 -17.93
C ARG A 73 -2.21 -1.86 -16.76
N TRP A 74 -2.91 -2.21 -15.68
CA TRP A 74 -3.06 -1.39 -14.48
C TRP A 74 -2.15 -1.83 -13.32
N THR A 75 -1.23 -2.76 -13.56
CA THR A 75 -0.18 -3.08 -12.58
C THR A 75 0.67 -1.81 -12.35
N PRO A 76 0.86 -1.35 -11.10
CA PRO A 76 1.70 -0.20 -10.82
C PRO A 76 3.16 -0.49 -11.20
N ALA A 77 3.85 0.53 -11.69
CA ALA A 77 5.24 0.45 -12.10
C ALA A 77 5.99 1.73 -11.70
N GLY A 78 7.25 1.58 -11.30
CA GLY A 78 8.10 2.69 -10.88
C GLY A 78 9.44 2.19 -10.32
N PRO A 79 10.30 3.10 -9.82
CA PRO A 79 11.66 2.76 -9.39
C PRO A 79 11.72 1.87 -8.13
N GLY A 80 10.66 1.83 -7.33
CA GLY A 80 10.59 1.06 -6.09
C GLY A 80 10.13 -0.39 -6.29
N PRO A 81 10.34 -1.28 -5.30
CA PRO A 81 9.79 -2.62 -5.32
C PRO A 81 8.26 -2.61 -5.40
N VAL A 82 7.71 -3.33 -6.37
CA VAL A 82 6.26 -3.60 -6.50
C VAL A 82 5.99 -5.08 -6.22
N GLY A 83 4.92 -5.36 -5.48
CA GLY A 83 4.32 -6.69 -5.31
C GLY A 83 2.86 -6.67 -5.75
N VAL A 84 2.43 -7.68 -6.52
CA VAL A 84 1.04 -7.79 -6.97
C VAL A 84 0.50 -9.16 -6.58
N LEU A 85 -0.67 -9.20 -5.97
CA LEU A 85 -1.44 -10.41 -5.73
C LEU A 85 -2.69 -10.40 -6.62
N ARG A 86 -2.77 -11.34 -7.56
CA ARG A 86 -3.95 -11.49 -8.43
C ARG A 86 -4.91 -12.50 -7.82
N LEU A 87 -6.16 -12.09 -7.64
CA LEU A 87 -7.22 -12.85 -6.98
C LEU A 87 -8.35 -13.12 -7.97
N ALA A 88 -8.83 -14.36 -8.02
CA ALA A 88 -10.04 -14.68 -8.79
C ALA A 88 -11.26 -13.94 -8.21
N VAL A 89 -12.24 -13.64 -9.06
CA VAL A 89 -13.54 -13.12 -8.59
C VAL A 89 -14.17 -14.13 -7.63
N GLY A 90 -14.66 -13.66 -6.48
CA GLY A 90 -15.23 -14.52 -5.45
C GLY A 90 -14.21 -15.21 -4.53
N SER A 91 -12.91 -14.87 -4.63
CA SER A 91 -11.92 -15.35 -3.67
C SER A 91 -12.30 -14.96 -2.24
N SER A 92 -12.18 -15.89 -1.30
CA SER A 92 -12.42 -15.61 0.12
C SER A 92 -11.28 -14.79 0.72
N GLU A 93 -11.56 -14.08 1.81
CA GLU A 93 -10.53 -13.35 2.57
C GLU A 93 -9.40 -14.29 3.02
N GLN A 94 -9.75 -15.49 3.55
CA GLN A 94 -8.78 -16.51 3.95
C GLN A 94 -7.83 -16.89 2.80
N ALA A 95 -8.35 -17.02 1.57
CA ALA A 95 -7.55 -17.35 0.40
C ALA A 95 -6.57 -16.22 0.02
N ALA A 96 -6.89 -14.97 0.38
CA ALA A 96 -6.06 -13.79 0.09
C ALA A 96 -5.03 -13.49 1.19
N THR A 97 -5.39 -13.59 2.47
CA THR A 97 -4.58 -13.09 3.60
C THR A 97 -3.21 -13.76 3.69
N GLY A 98 -3.15 -15.09 3.61
CA GLY A 98 -1.89 -15.83 3.72
C GLY A 98 -0.88 -15.47 2.63
N PRO A 99 -1.26 -15.55 1.34
CA PRO A 99 -0.43 -15.07 0.23
C PRO A 99 -0.04 -13.59 0.35
N ALA A 100 -0.97 -12.72 0.73
CA ALA A 100 -0.71 -11.29 0.90
C ALA A 100 0.37 -11.03 1.96
N ILE A 101 0.28 -11.64 3.14
CA ILE A 101 1.28 -11.49 4.20
C ILE A 101 2.67 -11.95 3.72
N ARG A 102 2.75 -13.09 3.02
CA ARG A 102 4.03 -13.58 2.48
C ARG A 102 4.61 -12.62 1.44
N ALA A 103 3.78 -12.12 0.53
CA ALA A 103 4.19 -11.16 -0.49
C ALA A 103 4.68 -9.84 0.13
N VAL A 104 3.95 -9.30 1.11
CA VAL A 104 4.34 -8.08 1.83
C VAL A 104 5.67 -8.27 2.58
N ARG A 105 5.86 -9.39 3.28
CA ARG A 105 7.14 -9.68 3.95
C ARG A 105 8.30 -9.78 2.97
N ALA A 106 8.09 -10.43 1.82
CA ALA A 106 9.12 -10.51 0.77
C ALA A 106 9.43 -9.13 0.16
N LEU A 107 8.42 -8.29 0.02
CA LEU A 107 8.57 -6.92 -0.46
C LEU A 107 9.40 -6.06 0.51
N LEU A 108 9.11 -6.13 1.81
CA LEU A 108 9.88 -5.41 2.84
C LEU A 108 11.35 -5.83 2.85
N ARG A 109 11.64 -7.13 2.71
CA ARG A 109 13.02 -7.63 2.56
C ARG A 109 13.72 -7.04 1.34
N ARG A 110 13.06 -7.06 0.17
CA ARG A 110 13.61 -6.48 -1.07
C ARG A 110 13.87 -4.98 -0.96
N ALA A 111 13.09 -4.27 -0.13
CA ALA A 111 13.25 -2.85 0.12
C ALA A 111 14.30 -2.53 1.19
N GLY A 112 14.88 -3.53 1.87
CA GLY A 112 15.75 -3.31 3.03
C GLY A 112 15.02 -2.70 4.23
N LYS A 113 13.69 -2.91 4.34
CA LYS A 113 12.80 -2.33 5.37
C LYS A 113 12.15 -3.40 6.25
N ASP A 114 12.76 -4.56 6.38
CA ASP A 114 12.27 -5.67 7.24
C ASP A 114 12.67 -5.52 8.71
N GLY A 115 13.34 -4.41 9.08
CA GLY A 115 13.81 -4.15 10.43
C GLY A 115 15.10 -4.89 10.79
N SER A 116 15.81 -5.45 9.81
CA SER A 116 17.09 -6.17 10.03
C SER A 116 18.34 -5.29 9.93
N ALA A 117 18.19 -3.95 9.86
CA ALA A 117 19.32 -3.04 10.02
C ALA A 117 19.68 -2.91 11.52
N PRO A 118 20.97 -2.80 11.88
CA PRO A 118 21.44 -2.77 13.28
C PRO A 118 20.93 -1.57 14.08
#